data_AF-A0A366D0S8-F1
#
_entry.id   AF-A0A366D0S8-F1
#
_cell.length_a   1.000
_cell.length_b   1.000
_cell.length_c   1.000
_cell.angle_alpha   90.00
_cell.angle_beta   90.00
_cell.angle_gamma   90.00
#
_symmetry.space_group_name_H-M   'P 1'
#
loop_
_entity.id
_entity.type
_entity.pdbx_description
1 polymer ?
#
loop_
_entity_poly.entity_id
_entity_poly.type
_entity_poly.pdbx_seq_one_letter_code
_entity_poly.pdbx_strand_id
1 'polypeptide(L)'
;MWRAMIAAAVLVPLVAGCSGAESEAEGCGPVPPAGVTSSDGWLGRIHAEPQNISVLVDDGQGQVLARRAQEQQPVASATKVVALAAYARAVAVGDLDQGEVVPVAEWERWYLPGTDGGAHEQARARLGGDSVTLDQMVSAMVQESDNAVPDYLRDRLGDRALIEAAAAGGWDDYRPSSKLGELIRLIEPGGDEWETARRYANDPGYRASVQSKALPPLEIQSEWAEKTGTASARQLSDMHRSIADGSFGSGVDIARAHLEWQPAPPGYEAIGFKGGALPGVLADAIYLRGADGTVATAVLLNRRMPVETWAEAVTTLSEQGVLVRAMMEPEMFRRLACVV
;
A
#
# COMPACT_ATOMS: atom_id res chain seq x y z
N MET A 1 15.08 68.16 57.39
CA MET A 1 13.68 68.62 57.32
C MET A 1 13.18 68.30 55.91
N TRP A 2 12.73 67.08 55.59
CA TRP A 2 11.55 66.32 56.01
C TRP A 2 10.21 67.03 55.74
N ARG A 3 9.51 66.54 54.72
CA ARG A 3 8.03 66.32 54.57
C ARG A 3 7.82 65.80 53.14
N ALA A 4 7.83 64.48 52.88
CA ALA A 4 6.72 63.54 53.06
C ALA A 4 5.40 64.02 52.41
N MET A 5 5.07 63.46 51.23
CA MET A 5 3.70 63.22 50.82
C MET A 5 3.58 61.79 50.30
N ILE A 6 2.65 61.07 50.92
CA ILE A 6 2.20 59.71 50.64
C ILE A 6 1.06 59.83 49.61
N ALA A 7 1.07 59.01 48.56
CA ALA A 7 -0.14 58.73 47.78
C ALA A 7 -0.12 57.29 47.25
N ALA A 8 -1.04 56.52 47.85
CA ALA A 8 -1.64 55.23 47.52
C ALA A 8 -1.16 54.48 46.26
N ALA A 9 -0.63 53.27 46.48
CA ALA A 9 -0.57 52.22 45.49
C ALA A 9 -1.99 51.67 45.25
N VAL A 10 -2.49 51.81 44.02
CA VAL A 10 -3.68 51.10 43.55
C VAL A 10 -3.23 49.72 43.08
N LEU A 11 -3.61 48.69 43.84
CA LEU A 11 -3.54 47.29 43.43
C LEU A 11 -4.58 47.06 42.32
N VAL A 12 -4.11 46.97 41.08
CA VAL A 12 -4.90 46.43 39.97
C VAL A 12 -4.77 44.91 40.01
N PRO A 13 -5.86 44.14 40.18
CA PRO A 13 -5.77 42.70 40.08
C PRO A 13 -5.46 42.32 38.63
N LEU A 14 -4.29 41.71 38.42
CA LEU A 14 -3.96 40.97 37.20
C LEU A 14 -4.94 39.79 37.12
N VAL A 15 -6.01 39.95 36.35
CA VAL A 15 -6.79 38.81 35.87
C VAL A 15 -5.92 38.14 34.82
N ALA A 16 -5.20 37.11 35.23
CA ALA A 16 -4.58 36.16 34.33
C ALA A 16 -5.70 35.43 33.57
N GLY A 17 -6.10 36.01 32.44
CA GLY A 17 -6.92 35.33 31.45
C GLY A 17 -6.09 34.26 30.76
N CYS A 18 -5.96 33.10 31.40
CA CYS A 18 -5.67 31.86 30.68
C CYS A 18 -6.94 31.52 29.90
N SER A 19 -7.10 32.10 28.71
CA SER A 19 -8.07 31.63 27.74
C SER A 19 -7.52 30.33 27.16
N GLY A 20 -8.19 29.24 27.52
CA GLY A 20 -7.75 27.87 27.30
C GLY A 20 -7.56 27.53 25.82
N ALA A 21 -6.60 26.65 25.59
CA ALA A 21 -6.58 25.74 24.46
C ALA A 21 -7.64 24.64 24.67
N GLU A 22 -8.90 25.04 24.73
CA GLU A 22 -10.07 24.14 24.70
C GLU A 22 -10.95 24.60 23.53
N SER A 23 -10.89 23.90 22.38
CA SER A 23 -12.04 23.54 21.53
C SER A 23 -11.69 22.90 20.16
N GLU A 24 -10.64 22.09 20.01
CA GLU A 24 -10.58 21.17 18.84
C GLU A 24 -11.33 19.85 19.09
N ALA A 25 -11.55 19.48 20.36
CA ALA A 25 -12.27 18.27 20.75
C ALA A 25 -13.80 18.40 20.76
N GLU A 26 -14.37 19.60 20.63
CA GLU A 26 -15.83 19.83 20.72
C GLU A 26 -16.62 19.36 19.47
N GLY A 27 -15.95 18.87 18.42
CA GLY A 27 -16.58 18.43 17.16
C GLY A 27 -16.64 16.92 16.91
N CYS A 28 -15.98 16.11 17.73
CA CYS A 28 -15.91 14.66 17.52
C CYS A 28 -17.07 13.96 18.23
N GLY A 29 -17.95 13.33 17.46
CA GLY A 29 -19.01 12.45 17.99
C GLY A 29 -18.46 11.18 18.65
N PRO A 30 -19.33 10.32 19.21
CA PRO A 30 -18.89 9.06 19.80
C PRO A 30 -18.19 8.18 18.76
N VAL A 31 -17.07 7.56 19.16
CA VAL A 31 -16.35 6.61 18.31
C VAL A 31 -17.22 5.37 18.09
N PRO A 32 -17.45 4.94 16.83
CA PRO A 32 -18.23 3.75 16.54
C PRO A 32 -17.55 2.48 17.08
N PRO A 33 -18.30 1.38 17.30
CA PRO A 33 -17.70 0.09 17.67
C PRO A 33 -16.69 -0.39 16.62
N ALA A 34 -15.57 -0.96 17.05
CA ALA A 34 -14.56 -1.51 16.16
C ALA A 34 -15.10 -2.72 15.37
N GLY A 35 -14.79 -2.77 14.08
CA GLY A 35 -15.14 -3.87 13.17
C GLY A 35 -14.46 -3.71 11.80
N VAL A 36 -14.71 -4.63 10.88
CA VAL A 36 -14.10 -4.59 9.52
C VAL A 36 -15.13 -4.65 8.38
N THR A 37 -16.41 -4.83 8.68
CA THR A 37 -17.49 -5.04 7.70
C THR A 37 -18.17 -3.76 7.22
N SER A 38 -17.77 -2.62 7.75
CA SER A 38 -18.30 -1.31 7.37
C SER A 38 -17.26 -0.24 7.66
N SER A 39 -17.42 0.92 7.04
CA SER A 39 -16.53 2.04 7.29
C SER A 39 -16.61 2.57 8.72
N ASP A 40 -17.79 2.52 9.36
CA ASP A 40 -17.93 2.88 10.78
C ASP A 40 -17.19 1.88 11.66
N GLY A 41 -17.27 0.59 11.35
CA GLY A 41 -16.46 -0.44 11.99
C GLY A 41 -14.97 -0.13 11.90
N TRP A 42 -14.50 0.23 10.71
CA TRP A 42 -13.11 0.59 10.47
C TRP A 42 -12.69 1.84 11.23
N LEU A 43 -13.52 2.89 11.30
CA LEU A 43 -13.24 4.06 12.14
C LEU A 43 -13.05 3.67 13.61
N GLY A 44 -13.90 2.78 14.13
CA GLY A 44 -13.78 2.25 15.49
C GLY A 44 -12.50 1.44 15.70
N ARG A 45 -12.11 0.65 14.70
CA ARG A 45 -10.88 -0.16 14.74
C ARG A 45 -9.63 0.72 14.65
N ILE A 46 -9.63 1.72 13.77
CA ILE A 46 -8.57 2.73 13.62
C ILE A 46 -8.33 3.45 14.96
N HIS A 47 -9.39 3.75 15.71
CA HIS A 47 -9.28 4.31 17.06
C HIS A 47 -8.72 3.30 18.08
N ALA A 48 -9.21 2.06 18.06
CA ALA A 48 -8.87 1.05 19.06
C ALA A 48 -7.46 0.47 18.92
N GLU A 49 -6.86 0.50 17.72
CA GLU A 49 -5.57 -0.13 17.43
C GLU A 49 -4.50 0.86 16.91
N PRO A 50 -4.20 1.96 17.63
CA PRO A 50 -3.33 3.03 17.14
C PRO A 50 -1.86 2.61 16.98
N GLN A 51 -1.45 1.46 17.52
CA GLN A 51 -0.09 0.93 17.39
C GLN A 51 0.12 0.01 16.17
N ASN A 52 -0.99 -0.44 15.58
CA ASN A 52 -1.00 -1.40 14.48
C ASN A 52 -1.45 -0.79 13.15
N ILE A 53 -2.21 0.32 13.21
CA ILE A 53 -2.77 0.95 12.01
C ILE A 53 -2.09 2.28 11.70
N SER A 54 -1.37 2.34 10.57
CA SER A 54 -0.91 3.58 9.96
C SER A 54 -1.92 4.08 8.95
N VAL A 55 -2.15 5.40 8.94
CA VAL A 55 -3.04 6.08 8.00
C VAL A 55 -2.33 7.31 7.46
N LEU A 56 -2.40 7.54 6.16
CA LEU A 56 -2.03 8.80 5.53
C LEU A 56 -3.07 9.13 4.46
N VAL A 57 -3.79 10.23 4.64
CA VAL A 57 -4.74 10.76 3.67
C VAL A 57 -4.37 12.19 3.35
N ASP A 58 -4.32 12.51 2.06
CA ASP A 58 -4.24 13.86 1.52
C ASP A 58 -5.41 13.98 0.55
N ASP A 59 -6.31 14.93 0.80
CA ASP A 59 -7.53 15.11 0.01
C ASP A 59 -7.29 15.86 -1.32
N GLY A 60 -6.06 16.31 -1.58
CA GLY A 60 -5.71 17.10 -2.76
C GLY A 60 -6.26 18.53 -2.75
N GLN A 61 -6.92 18.94 -1.67
CA GLN A 61 -7.53 20.26 -1.44
C GLN A 61 -6.86 21.03 -0.29
N GLY A 62 -5.74 20.49 0.21
CA GLY A 62 -4.90 21.11 1.24
C GLY A 62 -5.09 20.54 2.64
N GLN A 63 -5.93 19.51 2.83
CA GLN A 63 -6.03 18.80 4.10
C GLN A 63 -5.22 17.50 4.06
N VAL A 64 -4.37 17.33 5.07
CA VAL A 64 -3.57 16.12 5.26
C VAL A 64 -3.80 15.56 6.65
N LEU A 65 -4.08 14.27 6.72
CA LEU A 65 -4.22 13.51 7.95
C LEU A 65 -3.19 12.39 7.96
N ALA A 66 -2.43 12.26 9.05
CA ALA A 66 -1.36 11.28 9.15
C ALA A 66 -1.22 10.70 10.56
N ARG A 67 -1.12 9.37 10.66
CA ARG A 67 -0.65 8.66 11.83
C ARG A 67 0.35 7.58 11.43
N ARG A 68 1.50 7.60 12.12
CA ARG A 68 2.61 6.65 11.91
C ARG A 68 3.06 6.58 10.45
N ALA A 69 2.88 7.67 9.70
CA ALA A 69 3.02 7.66 8.25
C ALA A 69 4.44 7.34 7.78
N GLN A 70 5.45 7.51 8.64
CA GLN A 70 6.86 7.21 8.37
C GLN A 70 7.28 5.83 8.88
N GLU A 71 6.41 5.11 9.60
CA GLU A 71 6.78 3.83 10.18
C GLU A 71 6.73 2.71 9.14
N GLN A 72 7.77 1.88 9.14
CA GLN A 72 7.85 0.68 8.32
C GLN A 72 6.89 -0.38 8.83
N GLN A 73 5.99 -0.84 7.96
CA GLN A 73 5.09 -1.96 8.20
C GLN A 73 5.11 -2.92 7.01
N PRO A 74 4.78 -4.21 7.20
CA PRO A 74 4.61 -5.15 6.09
C PRO A 74 3.54 -4.64 5.13
N VAL A 75 3.83 -4.67 3.82
CA VAL A 75 2.93 -4.12 2.79
C VAL A 75 2.46 -5.16 1.78
N ALA A 76 2.81 -6.43 1.98
CA ALA A 76 2.39 -7.55 1.15
C ALA A 76 2.61 -7.24 -0.35
N SER A 77 1.54 -7.27 -1.15
CA SER A 77 1.57 -7.00 -2.60
C SER A 77 1.51 -5.52 -2.98
N ALA A 78 1.32 -4.58 -2.06
CA ALA A 78 1.30 -3.15 -2.40
C ALA A 78 2.67 -2.68 -2.93
N THR A 79 3.77 -3.33 -2.51
CA THR A 79 5.13 -3.07 -3.03
C THR A 79 5.29 -3.33 -4.54
N LYS A 80 4.37 -4.08 -5.17
CA LYS A 80 4.40 -4.36 -6.62
C LYS A 80 4.24 -3.10 -7.47
N VAL A 81 3.79 -1.98 -6.89
CA VAL A 81 3.82 -0.67 -7.54
C VAL A 81 5.23 -0.29 -8.00
N VAL A 82 6.28 -0.72 -7.28
CA VAL A 82 7.68 -0.47 -7.69
C VAL A 82 8.06 -1.32 -8.91
N ALA A 83 7.64 -2.59 -8.96
CA ALA A 83 7.87 -3.44 -10.14
C ALA A 83 7.14 -2.89 -11.37
N LEU A 84 5.91 -2.40 -11.20
CA LEU A 84 5.17 -1.71 -12.26
C LEU A 84 5.90 -0.45 -12.72
N ALA A 85 6.37 0.38 -11.79
CA ALA A 85 7.11 1.60 -12.07
C ALA A 85 8.41 1.31 -12.85
N ALA A 86 9.14 0.25 -12.50
CA ALA A 86 10.35 -0.19 -13.20
C ALA A 86 10.04 -0.69 -14.62
N TYR A 87 8.98 -1.50 -14.78
CA TYR A 87 8.48 -1.92 -16.10
C TYR A 87 8.14 -0.71 -16.98
N ALA A 88 7.35 0.21 -16.45
CA ALA A 88 6.86 1.38 -17.18
C ALA A 88 8.02 2.26 -17.68
N ARG A 89 9.04 2.49 -16.83
CA ARG A 89 10.25 3.22 -17.22
C ARG A 89 11.03 2.51 -18.32
N ALA A 90 11.22 1.20 -18.18
CA ALA A 90 11.96 0.39 -19.15
C ALA A 90 11.28 0.35 -20.52
N VAL A 91 9.95 0.25 -20.57
CA VAL A 91 9.19 0.34 -21.83
C VAL A 91 9.31 1.74 -22.44
N ALA A 92 9.20 2.80 -21.64
CA ALA A 92 9.26 4.18 -22.14
C ALA A 92 10.60 4.53 -22.79
N VAL A 93 11.70 3.91 -22.37
CA VAL A 93 13.04 4.10 -22.97
C VAL A 93 13.39 3.04 -24.02
N GLY A 94 12.51 2.07 -24.26
CA GLY A 94 12.70 1.01 -25.27
C GLY A 94 13.56 -0.18 -24.82
N ASP A 95 13.86 -0.31 -23.53
CA ASP A 95 14.60 -1.44 -22.96
C ASP A 95 13.73 -2.70 -22.84
N LEU A 96 12.40 -2.53 -22.74
CA LEU A 96 11.42 -3.60 -22.80
C LEU A 96 10.38 -3.33 -23.89
N ASP A 97 9.92 -4.38 -24.57
CA ASP A 97 8.79 -4.33 -25.48
C ASP A 97 7.54 -4.86 -24.77
N GLN A 98 6.52 -4.02 -24.60
CA GLN A 98 5.24 -4.41 -24.01
C GLN A 98 4.53 -5.52 -24.80
N GLY A 99 4.78 -5.59 -26.11
CA GLY A 99 4.23 -6.60 -27.02
C GLY A 99 5.04 -7.90 -27.07
N GLU A 100 6.14 -8.02 -26.33
CA GLU A 100 6.94 -9.24 -26.24
C GLU A 100 6.05 -10.42 -25.84
N VAL A 101 6.02 -11.46 -26.67
CA VAL A 101 5.26 -12.69 -26.39
C VAL A 101 6.08 -13.59 -25.47
N VAL A 102 5.56 -13.79 -24.27
CA VAL A 102 6.14 -14.64 -23.22
C VAL A 102 5.38 -15.96 -23.15
N PRO A 103 6.05 -17.12 -23.29
CA PRO A 103 5.44 -18.41 -23.04
C PRO A 103 4.94 -18.52 -21.59
N VAL A 104 3.78 -19.12 -21.38
CA VAL A 104 3.21 -19.28 -20.02
C VAL A 104 4.16 -20.05 -19.10
N ALA A 105 4.89 -21.03 -19.62
CA ALA A 105 5.90 -21.75 -18.84
C ALA A 105 7.03 -20.85 -18.29
N GLU A 106 7.37 -19.75 -18.97
CA GLU A 106 8.35 -18.76 -18.50
C GLU A 106 7.80 -17.85 -17.41
N TRP A 107 6.49 -17.62 -17.40
CA TRP A 107 5.80 -16.94 -16.30
C TRP A 107 5.65 -17.87 -15.09
N GLU A 108 5.12 -19.08 -15.30
CA GLU A 108 4.78 -20.04 -14.24
C GLU A 108 6.00 -20.59 -13.49
N ARG A 109 7.22 -20.51 -14.05
CA ARG A 109 8.43 -20.91 -13.31
C ARG A 109 8.70 -20.03 -12.08
N TRP A 110 8.12 -18.83 -12.02
CA TRP A 110 8.19 -17.92 -10.87
C TRP A 110 6.97 -18.03 -9.94
N TYR A 111 5.99 -18.87 -10.27
CA TYR A 111 4.78 -19.04 -9.49
C TYR A 111 4.91 -20.21 -8.51
N LEU A 112 4.52 -19.97 -7.25
CA LEU A 112 4.34 -21.02 -6.25
C LEU A 112 2.84 -21.29 -6.05
N PRO A 113 2.31 -22.42 -6.53
CA PRO A 113 0.87 -22.71 -6.49
C PRO A 113 0.23 -22.60 -5.10
N GLY A 114 -0.94 -21.95 -5.03
CA GLY A 114 -1.78 -21.88 -3.84
C GLY A 114 -1.32 -20.87 -2.78
N THR A 115 -0.48 -19.91 -3.14
CA THR A 115 0.14 -18.96 -2.19
C THR A 115 -0.19 -17.49 -2.40
N ASP A 116 -0.98 -17.17 -3.43
CA ASP A 116 -1.34 -15.80 -3.81
C ASP A 116 -2.85 -15.54 -3.74
N GLY A 117 -3.61 -16.41 -3.06
CA GLY A 117 -5.06 -16.30 -2.97
C GLY A 117 -5.81 -16.67 -4.26
N GLY A 118 -5.14 -17.34 -5.21
CA GLY A 118 -5.71 -17.72 -6.50
C GLY A 118 -5.58 -16.63 -7.57
N ALA A 119 -4.68 -15.67 -7.37
CA ALA A 119 -4.48 -14.54 -8.27
C ALA A 119 -3.96 -15.01 -9.63
N HIS A 120 -2.95 -15.89 -9.63
CA HIS A 120 -2.41 -16.47 -10.86
C HIS A 120 -3.47 -17.22 -11.65
N GLU A 121 -4.25 -18.09 -11.02
CA GLU A 121 -5.30 -18.88 -11.68
C GLU A 121 -6.38 -17.99 -12.28
N GLN A 122 -6.80 -16.93 -11.57
CA GLN A 122 -7.75 -15.93 -12.09
C GLN A 122 -7.19 -15.21 -13.31
N ALA A 123 -5.93 -14.80 -13.28
CA ALA A 123 -5.27 -14.15 -14.40
C ALA A 123 -5.15 -15.09 -15.61
N ARG A 124 -4.80 -16.37 -15.39
CA ARG A 124 -4.75 -17.39 -16.44
C ARG A 124 -6.12 -17.65 -17.05
N ALA A 125 -7.18 -17.63 -16.24
CA ALA A 125 -8.55 -17.73 -16.73
C ALA A 125 -8.97 -16.52 -17.58
N ARG A 126 -8.57 -15.30 -17.20
CA ARG A 126 -8.86 -14.08 -17.97
C ARG A 126 -8.08 -14.00 -19.29
N LEU A 127 -6.80 -14.37 -19.27
CA LEU A 127 -5.90 -14.18 -20.41
C LEU A 127 -5.92 -15.36 -21.40
N GLY A 128 -6.07 -16.59 -20.91
CA GLY A 128 -6.03 -17.81 -21.73
C GLY A 128 -4.70 -18.02 -22.46
N GLY A 129 -4.70 -18.97 -23.41
CA GLY A 129 -3.58 -19.25 -24.32
C GLY A 129 -2.34 -19.85 -23.66
N ASP A 130 -1.41 -20.36 -24.49
CA ASP A 130 -0.12 -20.92 -24.03
C ASP A 130 1.00 -19.86 -23.97
N SER A 131 0.69 -18.63 -24.36
CA SER A 131 1.57 -17.47 -24.32
C SER A 131 0.76 -16.20 -24.11
N VAL A 132 1.36 -15.20 -23.49
CA VAL A 132 0.78 -13.88 -23.23
C VAL A 132 1.79 -12.80 -23.60
N THR A 133 1.36 -11.57 -23.79
CA THR A 133 2.28 -10.43 -23.90
C THR A 133 2.84 -10.06 -22.52
N LEU A 134 4.01 -9.42 -22.50
CA LEU A 134 4.58 -8.88 -21.28
C LEU A 134 3.62 -7.88 -20.59
N ASP A 135 2.92 -7.06 -21.37
CA ASP A 135 1.92 -6.14 -20.85
C ASP A 135 0.73 -6.85 -20.18
N GLN A 136 0.28 -7.98 -20.76
CA GLN A 136 -0.75 -8.81 -20.15
C GLN A 136 -0.29 -9.42 -18.83
N MET A 137 0.97 -9.86 -18.72
CA MET A 137 1.55 -10.30 -17.45
C MET A 137 1.54 -9.16 -16.42
N VAL A 138 1.97 -7.95 -16.81
CA VAL A 138 1.93 -6.78 -15.90
C VAL A 138 0.50 -6.45 -15.48
N SER A 139 -0.49 -6.57 -16.38
CA SER A 139 -1.90 -6.41 -16.01
C SER A 139 -2.33 -7.41 -14.93
N ALA A 140 -1.84 -8.67 -14.99
CA ALA A 140 -2.12 -9.70 -13.98
C ALA A 140 -1.51 -9.38 -12.62
N MET A 141 -0.32 -8.76 -12.61
CA MET A 141 0.34 -8.30 -11.39
C MET A 141 -0.46 -7.21 -10.67
N VAL A 142 -1.17 -6.35 -11.41
CA VAL A 142 -1.87 -5.20 -10.85
C VAL A 142 -3.31 -5.52 -10.52
N GLN A 143 -4.05 -6.17 -11.43
CA GLN A 143 -5.48 -6.44 -11.30
C GLN A 143 -5.77 -7.61 -10.37
N GLU A 144 -5.20 -8.80 -10.63
CA GLU A 144 -5.38 -9.98 -9.78
C GLU A 144 -4.36 -10.05 -8.65
N SER A 145 -3.27 -9.30 -8.73
CA SER A 145 -2.15 -9.37 -7.79
C SER A 145 -1.32 -10.66 -7.91
N ASP A 146 -1.08 -11.11 -9.14
CA ASP A 146 -0.17 -12.23 -9.44
C ASP A 146 1.21 -12.07 -8.77
N ASN A 147 1.72 -13.12 -8.12
CA ASN A 147 2.98 -13.11 -7.38
C ASN A 147 4.22 -13.43 -8.23
N ALA A 148 4.06 -14.02 -9.41
CA ALA A 148 5.17 -14.45 -10.26
C ALA A 148 5.77 -13.30 -11.09
N VAL A 149 4.92 -12.37 -11.56
CA VAL A 149 5.34 -11.24 -12.40
C VAL A 149 6.37 -10.29 -11.77
N PRO A 150 6.29 -9.86 -10.49
CA PRO A 150 7.30 -8.96 -9.93
C PRO A 150 8.70 -9.60 -9.90
N ASP A 151 8.77 -10.90 -9.61
CA ASP A 151 10.02 -11.67 -9.62
C ASP A 151 10.56 -11.87 -11.04
N TYR A 152 9.68 -12.14 -12.02
CA TYR A 152 10.04 -12.17 -13.43
C TYR A 152 10.62 -10.82 -13.90
N LEU A 153 10.00 -9.70 -13.55
CA LEU A 153 10.48 -8.36 -13.88
C LEU A 153 11.82 -8.06 -13.20
N ARG A 154 11.98 -8.47 -11.93
CA ARG A 154 13.25 -8.33 -11.20
C ARG A 154 14.39 -9.11 -11.86
N ASP A 155 14.14 -10.32 -12.34
CA ASP A 155 15.12 -11.14 -13.08
C ASP A 155 15.57 -10.45 -14.38
N ARG A 156 14.60 -9.87 -15.11
CA ARG A 156 14.82 -9.18 -16.39
C ARG A 156 15.54 -7.83 -16.25
N LEU A 157 15.13 -7.03 -15.27
CA LEU A 157 15.56 -5.63 -15.13
C LEU A 157 16.72 -5.46 -14.15
N GLY A 158 16.85 -6.37 -13.17
CA GLY A 158 17.79 -6.29 -12.08
C GLY A 158 17.43 -5.26 -11.01
N ASP A 159 18.02 -5.43 -9.83
CA ASP A 159 17.73 -4.62 -8.63
C ASP A 159 17.89 -3.12 -8.83
N ARG A 160 18.88 -2.71 -9.64
CA ARG A 160 19.16 -1.29 -9.92
C ARG A 160 17.96 -0.58 -10.56
N ALA A 161 17.29 -1.21 -11.52
CA ALA A 161 16.14 -0.60 -12.19
C ALA A 161 14.96 -0.41 -11.22
N LEU A 162 14.74 -1.36 -10.31
CA LEU A 162 13.70 -1.25 -9.28
C LEU A 162 14.01 -0.15 -8.27
N ILE A 163 15.27 -0.04 -7.83
CA ILE A 163 15.73 1.01 -6.92
C ILE A 163 15.58 2.40 -7.57
N GLU A 164 16.03 2.55 -8.81
CA GLU A 164 15.91 3.81 -9.56
C GLU A 164 14.44 4.20 -9.81
N ALA A 165 13.57 3.22 -10.06
CA ALA A 165 12.12 3.46 -10.20
C ALA A 165 11.49 3.88 -8.87
N ALA A 166 11.83 3.24 -7.76
CA ALA A 166 11.34 3.62 -6.44
C ALA A 166 11.78 5.05 -6.06
N ALA A 167 13.06 5.37 -6.26
CA ALA A 167 13.59 6.71 -5.99
C ALA A 167 12.89 7.79 -6.85
N ALA A 168 12.61 7.50 -8.13
CA ALA A 168 11.86 8.41 -8.99
C ALA A 168 10.44 8.70 -8.50
N GLY A 169 9.83 7.80 -7.72
CA GLY A 169 8.54 8.02 -7.07
C GLY A 169 8.64 8.44 -5.60
N GLY A 170 9.81 8.86 -5.11
CA GLY A 170 10.00 9.37 -3.75
C GLY A 170 10.31 8.31 -2.69
N TRP A 171 10.69 7.10 -3.08
CA TRP A 171 11.11 6.03 -2.18
C TRP A 171 12.61 5.72 -2.34
N ASP A 172 13.44 6.56 -1.72
CA ASP A 172 14.91 6.56 -1.90
C ASP A 172 15.67 5.38 -1.27
N ASP A 173 15.11 4.75 -0.23
CA ASP A 173 15.72 3.66 0.52
C ASP A 173 15.11 2.28 0.22
N TYR A 174 14.49 2.15 -0.95
CA TYR A 174 13.86 0.92 -1.40
C TYR A 174 14.86 -0.26 -1.44
N ARG A 175 14.43 -1.39 -0.89
CA ARG A 175 15.14 -2.66 -0.97
C ARG A 175 14.30 -3.63 -1.80
N PRO A 176 14.79 -4.07 -2.98
CA PRO A 176 14.09 -5.07 -3.78
C PRO A 176 13.80 -6.34 -2.99
N SER A 177 12.54 -6.73 -2.91
CA SER A 177 12.11 -8.01 -2.36
C SER A 177 11.61 -8.95 -3.45
N SER A 178 11.45 -10.22 -3.12
CA SER A 178 11.00 -11.29 -3.99
C SER A 178 9.77 -11.93 -3.38
N LYS A 179 8.62 -11.89 -4.07
CA LYS A 179 7.37 -12.45 -3.55
C LYS A 179 7.46 -13.97 -3.49
N LEU A 180 8.06 -14.58 -4.51
CA LEU A 180 8.34 -16.00 -4.51
C LEU A 180 9.28 -16.39 -3.36
N GLY A 181 10.37 -15.65 -3.16
CA GLY A 181 11.34 -15.91 -2.10
C GLY A 181 10.75 -15.76 -0.70
N GLU A 182 9.95 -14.71 -0.47
CA GLU A 182 9.19 -14.50 0.77
C GLU A 182 8.35 -15.76 1.09
N LEU A 183 7.59 -16.25 0.10
CA LEU A 183 6.70 -17.41 0.23
C LEU A 183 7.44 -18.74 0.39
N ILE A 184 8.57 -18.94 -0.29
CA ILE A 184 9.39 -20.13 -0.06
C ILE A 184 9.91 -20.13 1.37
N ARG A 185 10.33 -18.98 1.91
CA ARG A 185 10.84 -18.86 3.29
C ARG A 185 9.78 -19.08 4.36
N LEU A 186 8.49 -18.98 4.03
CA LEU A 186 7.40 -19.45 4.89
C LEU A 186 7.42 -20.99 5.05
N ILE A 187 7.74 -21.71 3.98
CA ILE A 187 7.74 -23.18 3.91
C ILE A 187 9.10 -23.76 4.34
N GLU A 188 10.20 -23.12 3.93
CA GLU A 188 11.58 -23.48 4.18
C GLU A 188 12.33 -22.29 4.79
N PRO A 189 12.21 -22.04 6.10
CA PRO A 189 12.84 -20.89 6.74
C PRO A 189 14.37 -20.91 6.60
N GLY A 190 14.95 -19.80 6.13
CA GLY A 190 16.39 -19.61 5.96
C GLY A 190 16.74 -19.08 4.57
N GLY A 191 18.04 -19.02 4.25
CA GLY A 191 18.55 -18.60 2.95
C GLY A 191 18.39 -17.11 2.63
N ASP A 192 19.06 -16.68 1.57
CA ASP A 192 18.78 -15.39 0.92
C ASP A 192 17.49 -15.51 0.11
N GLU A 193 16.66 -14.49 0.20
CA GLU A 193 15.32 -14.47 -0.41
C GLU A 193 15.38 -14.57 -1.94
N TRP A 194 16.26 -13.79 -2.56
CA TRP A 194 16.33 -13.71 -4.02
C TRP A 194 17.08 -14.91 -4.62
N GLU A 195 18.14 -15.39 -3.95
CA GLU A 195 18.81 -16.64 -4.34
C GLU A 195 17.86 -17.84 -4.31
N THR A 196 16.99 -17.90 -3.30
CA THR A 196 16.01 -18.98 -3.15
C THR A 196 14.97 -18.95 -4.27
N ALA A 197 14.44 -17.76 -4.60
CA ALA A 197 13.52 -17.58 -5.71
C ALA A 197 14.15 -17.93 -7.07
N ARG A 198 15.38 -17.47 -7.33
CA ARG A 198 16.11 -17.84 -8.56
C ARG A 198 16.37 -19.33 -8.65
N ARG A 199 16.71 -19.98 -7.53
CA ARG A 199 16.87 -21.45 -7.51
C ARG A 199 15.57 -22.14 -7.88
N TYR A 200 14.45 -21.74 -7.28
CA TYR A 200 13.12 -22.28 -7.63
C TYR A 200 12.79 -22.09 -9.12
N ALA A 201 13.07 -20.91 -9.67
CA ALA A 201 12.80 -20.59 -11.08
C ALA A 201 13.68 -21.34 -12.09
N ASN A 202 14.85 -21.85 -11.67
CA ASN A 202 15.84 -22.46 -12.57
C ASN A 202 16.17 -23.93 -12.30
N ASP A 203 15.76 -24.48 -11.15
CA ASP A 203 15.96 -25.90 -10.79
C ASP A 203 14.60 -26.60 -10.65
N PRO A 204 14.15 -27.36 -11.67
CA PRO A 204 12.88 -28.09 -11.63
C PRO A 204 12.77 -29.11 -10.49
N GLY A 205 13.90 -29.70 -10.06
CA GLY A 205 13.93 -30.64 -8.95
C GLY A 205 13.69 -29.95 -7.62
N TYR A 206 14.36 -28.81 -7.39
CA TYR A 206 14.10 -27.97 -6.23
C TYR A 206 12.67 -27.42 -6.23
N ARG A 207 12.18 -26.95 -7.37
CA ARG A 207 10.79 -26.49 -7.55
C ARG A 207 9.78 -27.55 -7.12
N ALA A 208 9.89 -28.76 -7.67
CA ALA A 208 9.00 -29.87 -7.34
C ALA A 208 9.07 -30.24 -5.85
N SER A 209 10.27 -30.18 -5.25
CA SER A 209 10.45 -30.40 -3.81
C SER A 209 9.70 -29.37 -2.98
N VAL A 210 9.81 -28.08 -3.29
CA VAL A 210 9.11 -27.00 -2.57
C VAL A 210 7.59 -27.13 -2.76
N GLN A 211 7.12 -27.35 -3.98
CA GLN A 211 5.69 -27.51 -4.31
C GLN A 211 5.03 -28.70 -3.60
N SER A 212 5.81 -29.72 -3.20
CA SER A 212 5.30 -30.88 -2.49
C SER A 212 5.01 -30.63 -1.00
N LYS A 213 5.45 -29.48 -0.45
CA LYS A 213 5.34 -29.17 0.97
C LYS A 213 4.03 -28.46 1.28
N ALA A 214 3.47 -28.77 2.45
CA ALA A 214 2.28 -28.09 2.95
C ALA A 214 2.61 -26.68 3.46
N LEU A 215 1.70 -25.74 3.26
CA LEU A 215 1.75 -24.45 3.94
C LEU A 215 1.57 -24.64 5.46
N PRO A 216 2.30 -23.86 6.28
CA PRO A 216 2.05 -23.81 7.73
C PRO A 216 0.63 -23.34 8.06
N PRO A 217 0.12 -23.61 9.29
CA PRO A 217 -1.14 -23.04 9.78
C PRO A 217 -1.16 -21.50 9.73
N LEU A 218 -2.34 -20.90 9.63
CA LEU A 218 -2.50 -19.44 9.43
C LEU A 218 -1.86 -18.60 10.53
N GLU A 219 -1.77 -19.12 11.76
CA GLU A 219 -1.12 -18.44 12.88
C GLU A 219 0.38 -18.27 12.61
N ILE A 220 1.03 -19.31 12.09
CA ILE A 220 2.45 -19.26 11.67
C ILE A 220 2.62 -18.33 10.47
N GLN A 221 1.68 -18.37 9.53
CA GLN A 221 1.70 -17.44 8.40
C GLN A 221 1.57 -15.98 8.87
N SER A 222 0.73 -15.71 9.87
CA SER A 222 0.56 -14.36 10.41
C SER A 222 1.83 -13.85 11.10
N GLU A 223 2.55 -14.70 11.83
CA GLU A 223 3.84 -14.33 12.43
C GLU A 223 4.95 -14.14 11.40
N TRP A 224 4.90 -14.88 10.29
CA TRP A 224 5.80 -14.72 9.16
C TRP A 224 5.52 -13.44 8.39
N ALA A 225 4.24 -13.10 8.15
CA ALA A 225 3.84 -11.91 7.40
C ALA A 225 4.43 -10.63 7.98
N GLU A 226 4.56 -10.55 9.31
CA GLU A 226 5.22 -9.44 10.01
C GLU A 226 6.69 -9.20 9.63
N LYS A 227 7.35 -10.20 9.07
CA LYS A 227 8.78 -10.20 8.76
C LYS A 227 9.06 -10.03 7.27
N THR A 228 8.01 -9.86 6.45
CA THR A 228 8.11 -9.67 5.00
C THR A 228 8.52 -8.24 4.64
N GLY A 229 8.73 -7.97 3.35
CA GLY A 229 9.09 -6.65 2.86
C GLY A 229 8.17 -5.54 3.36
N THR A 230 8.77 -4.44 3.81
CA THR A 230 8.07 -3.33 4.47
C THR A 230 8.11 -2.05 3.65
N ALA A 231 7.11 -1.19 3.84
CA ALA A 231 7.10 0.21 3.45
C ALA A 231 6.36 1.02 4.52
N SER A 232 6.50 2.34 4.44
CA SER A 232 5.70 3.28 5.21
C SER A 232 4.52 3.80 4.38
N ALA A 233 3.49 4.32 5.06
CA ALA A 233 2.35 4.91 4.36
C ALA A 233 2.77 6.11 3.50
N ARG A 234 3.80 6.85 3.94
CA ARG A 234 4.42 7.94 3.18
C ARG A 234 5.07 7.45 1.89
N GLN A 235 5.92 6.43 1.93
CA GLN A 235 6.56 5.88 0.72
C GLN A 235 5.53 5.40 -0.32
N LEU A 236 4.47 4.71 0.12
CA LEU A 236 3.40 4.30 -0.79
C LEU A 236 2.60 5.50 -1.34
N SER A 237 2.30 6.49 -0.50
CA SER A 237 1.59 7.71 -0.91
C SER A 237 2.41 8.52 -1.91
N ASP A 238 3.72 8.66 -1.71
CA ASP A 238 4.62 9.40 -2.59
C ASP A 238 4.76 8.68 -3.95
N MET A 239 4.88 7.34 -3.96
CA MET A 239 4.87 6.54 -5.19
C MET A 239 3.56 6.71 -5.97
N HIS A 240 2.42 6.62 -5.29
CA HIS A 240 1.11 6.74 -5.94
C HIS A 240 0.86 8.17 -6.43
N ARG A 241 1.21 9.19 -5.64
CA ARG A 241 1.08 10.60 -6.02
C ARG A 241 1.94 10.94 -7.22
N SER A 242 3.21 10.52 -7.24
CA SER A 242 4.11 10.86 -8.35
C SER A 242 3.65 10.27 -9.68
N ILE A 243 3.07 9.07 -9.66
CA ILE A 243 2.42 8.49 -10.83
C ILE A 243 1.16 9.31 -11.18
N ALA A 244 0.33 9.64 -10.19
CA ALA A 244 -0.93 10.34 -10.41
C ALA A 244 -0.76 11.80 -10.91
N ASP A 245 0.23 12.55 -10.43
CA ASP A 245 0.44 13.95 -10.81
C ASP A 245 1.41 14.12 -11.99
N GLY A 246 2.14 13.06 -12.36
CA GLY A 246 3.05 13.07 -13.51
C GLY A 246 4.51 13.31 -13.13
N SER A 247 4.79 13.65 -11.87
CA SER A 247 6.15 13.93 -11.40
C SER A 247 7.08 12.71 -11.40
N PHE A 248 6.53 11.50 -11.49
CA PHE A 248 7.30 10.26 -11.72
C PHE A 248 8.15 10.30 -13.01
N GLY A 249 7.69 11.06 -14.02
CA GLY A 249 8.41 11.27 -15.28
C GLY A 249 8.20 10.16 -16.31
N SER A 250 9.30 9.71 -16.94
CA SER A 250 9.25 8.76 -18.07
C SER A 250 8.52 7.46 -17.68
N GLY A 251 7.55 7.05 -18.51
CA GLY A 251 6.73 5.86 -18.27
C GLY A 251 5.46 6.11 -17.45
N VAL A 252 5.17 7.33 -17.02
CA VAL A 252 3.98 7.60 -16.19
C VAL A 252 2.67 7.18 -16.85
N ASP A 253 2.49 7.40 -18.16
CA ASP A 253 1.26 7.01 -18.87
C ASP A 253 1.07 5.48 -18.88
N ILE A 254 2.16 4.72 -18.96
CA ILE A 254 2.15 3.25 -18.91
C ILE A 254 1.79 2.79 -17.50
N ALA A 255 2.39 3.39 -16.46
CA ALA A 255 2.07 3.06 -15.08
C ALA A 255 0.60 3.37 -14.73
N ARG A 256 0.08 4.52 -15.19
CA ARG A 256 -1.33 4.89 -15.03
C ARG A 256 -2.27 3.93 -15.74
N ALA A 257 -1.97 3.55 -16.99
CA ALA A 257 -2.80 2.60 -17.74
C ALA A 257 -3.03 1.27 -17.00
N HIS A 258 -2.06 0.84 -16.18
CA HIS A 258 -2.19 -0.34 -15.33
C HIS A 258 -2.87 -0.07 -13.99
N LEU A 259 -2.58 1.05 -13.31
CA LEU A 259 -3.19 1.37 -12.00
C LEU A 259 -4.65 1.83 -12.12
N GLU A 260 -5.01 2.54 -13.20
CA GLU A 260 -6.31 3.16 -13.45
C GLU A 260 -7.28 2.22 -14.19
N TRP A 261 -7.25 0.93 -13.86
CA TRP A 261 -8.07 -0.10 -14.51
C TRP A 261 -9.53 -0.11 -14.03
N GLN A 262 -9.81 0.51 -12.88
CA GLN A 262 -11.14 0.60 -12.29
C GLN A 262 -11.87 1.88 -12.74
N PRO A 263 -13.21 1.86 -12.78
CA PRO A 263 -13.98 3.07 -13.06
C PRO A 263 -13.76 4.12 -11.96
N ALA A 264 -13.49 5.36 -12.36
CA ALA A 264 -13.35 6.48 -11.45
C ALA A 264 -14.67 6.77 -10.69
N PRO A 265 -14.59 7.22 -9.43
CA PRO A 265 -15.76 7.70 -8.72
C PRO A 265 -16.31 9.00 -9.35
N PRO A 266 -17.60 9.33 -9.16
CA PRO A 266 -18.18 10.56 -9.70
C PRO A 266 -17.38 11.81 -9.29
N GLY A 267 -17.09 12.67 -10.28
CA GLY A 267 -16.32 13.89 -10.08
C GLY A 267 -14.81 13.74 -10.27
N TYR A 268 -14.31 12.52 -10.46
CA TYR A 268 -12.89 12.24 -10.72
C TYR A 268 -12.69 11.67 -12.13
N GLU A 269 -11.52 11.91 -12.69
CA GLU A 269 -11.08 11.41 -13.98
C GLU A 269 -10.61 9.95 -13.88
N ALA A 270 -9.89 9.62 -12.79
CA ALA A 270 -9.31 8.30 -12.59
C ALA A 270 -9.19 7.94 -11.10
N ILE A 271 -9.17 6.64 -10.83
CA ILE A 271 -8.78 6.05 -9.55
C ILE A 271 -7.66 5.05 -9.81
N GLY A 272 -6.51 5.24 -9.15
CA GLY A 272 -5.41 4.27 -9.19
C GLY A 272 -5.32 3.50 -7.90
N PHE A 273 -5.08 2.19 -7.99
CA PHE A 273 -5.04 1.33 -6.80
C PHE A 273 -3.97 0.24 -6.90
N LYS A 274 -3.23 0.04 -5.81
CA LYS A 274 -2.58 -1.23 -5.52
C LYS A 274 -2.60 -1.51 -4.02
N GLY A 275 -3.31 -2.57 -3.63
CA GLY A 275 -3.28 -3.11 -2.28
C GLY A 275 -2.43 -4.38 -2.15
N GLY A 276 -2.45 -4.94 -0.95
CA GLY A 276 -1.81 -6.21 -0.61
C GLY A 276 -2.36 -6.80 0.68
N ALA A 277 -2.49 -8.13 0.70
CA ALA A 277 -2.87 -8.89 1.87
C ALA A 277 -1.92 -10.09 2.06
N LEU A 278 -1.56 -10.34 3.31
CA LEU A 278 -1.00 -11.59 3.82
C LEU A 278 -1.71 -11.88 5.15
N PRO A 279 -1.75 -13.11 5.66
CA PRO A 279 -2.39 -13.38 6.95
C PRO A 279 -1.98 -12.38 8.03
N GLY A 280 -2.94 -11.68 8.63
CA GLY A 280 -2.71 -10.67 9.66
C GLY A 280 -2.20 -9.30 9.17
N VAL A 281 -2.04 -9.10 7.85
CA VAL A 281 -1.54 -7.88 7.22
C VAL A 281 -2.48 -7.42 6.11
N LEU A 282 -2.77 -6.13 6.10
CA LEU A 282 -3.54 -5.46 5.05
C LEU A 282 -2.88 -4.12 4.73
N ALA A 283 -2.70 -3.85 3.44
CA ALA A 283 -2.14 -2.60 2.93
C ALA A 283 -2.94 -2.14 1.72
N ASP A 284 -3.43 -0.90 1.75
CA ASP A 284 -4.07 -0.27 0.60
C ASP A 284 -3.41 1.06 0.32
N ALA A 285 -3.16 1.33 -0.96
CA ALA A 285 -2.75 2.63 -1.45
C ALA A 285 -3.60 2.99 -2.68
N ILE A 286 -4.25 4.14 -2.59
CA ILE A 286 -5.20 4.64 -3.59
C ILE A 286 -4.81 6.08 -3.93
N TYR A 287 -4.96 6.47 -5.18
CA TYR A 287 -5.03 7.88 -5.57
C TYR A 287 -6.29 8.17 -6.39
N LEU A 288 -6.71 9.43 -6.37
CA LEU A 288 -7.74 9.96 -7.26
C LEU A 288 -7.18 11.13 -8.05
N ARG A 289 -7.47 11.20 -9.34
CA ARG A 289 -7.15 12.36 -10.19
C ARG A 289 -8.43 13.14 -10.50
N GLY A 290 -8.47 14.41 -10.14
CA GLY A 290 -9.54 15.33 -10.50
C GLY A 290 -9.34 15.89 -11.91
N ALA A 291 -10.44 16.23 -12.59
CA ALA A 291 -10.40 16.84 -13.92
C ALA A 291 -9.77 18.25 -13.93
N ASP A 292 -9.62 18.87 -12.77
CA ASP A 292 -8.94 20.15 -12.53
C ASP A 292 -7.44 19.99 -12.25
N GLY A 293 -6.91 18.76 -12.33
CA GLY A 293 -5.51 18.44 -12.05
C GLY A 293 -5.20 18.19 -10.57
N THR A 294 -6.20 18.22 -9.68
CA THR A 294 -6.01 17.85 -8.27
C THR A 294 -5.71 16.37 -8.13
N VAL A 295 -4.84 16.02 -7.17
CA VAL A 295 -4.49 14.63 -6.86
C VAL A 295 -4.67 14.40 -5.37
N ALA A 296 -5.57 13.48 -5.04
CA ALA A 296 -5.75 12.99 -3.68
C ALA A 296 -5.06 11.63 -3.54
N THR A 297 -4.54 11.32 -2.34
CA THR A 297 -4.00 9.98 -2.03
C THR A 297 -4.43 9.52 -0.66
N ALA A 298 -4.66 8.22 -0.52
CA ALA A 298 -4.97 7.60 0.75
C ALA A 298 -4.25 6.27 0.89
N VAL A 299 -3.62 6.07 2.04
CA VAL A 299 -2.91 4.84 2.41
C VAL A 299 -3.35 4.39 3.80
N LEU A 300 -3.67 3.10 3.93
CA LEU A 300 -3.89 2.43 5.21
C LEU A 300 -3.02 1.19 5.26
N LEU A 301 -2.22 1.09 6.32
CA LEU A 301 -1.45 -0.11 6.63
C LEU A 301 -1.92 -0.65 7.98
N ASN A 302 -2.24 -1.94 8.02
CA ASN A 302 -2.67 -2.63 9.22
C ASN A 302 -1.89 -3.94 9.35
N ARG A 303 -1.20 -4.10 10.48
CA ARG A 303 -0.44 -5.33 10.81
C ARG A 303 -1.01 -5.97 12.07
N ARG A 304 -0.69 -7.24 12.29
CA ARG A 304 -1.10 -7.99 13.51
C ARG A 304 -2.62 -8.08 13.68
N MET A 305 -3.35 -8.12 12.57
CA MET A 305 -4.77 -8.43 12.64
C MET A 305 -4.96 -9.86 13.15
N PRO A 306 -5.88 -10.11 14.09
CA PRO A 306 -6.32 -11.47 14.38
C PRO A 306 -6.76 -12.16 13.08
N VAL A 307 -6.42 -13.43 12.91
CA VAL A 307 -6.60 -14.17 11.64
C VAL A 307 -8.06 -14.15 11.18
N GLU A 308 -9.01 -14.29 12.10
CA GLU A 308 -10.44 -14.26 11.82
C GLU A 308 -10.90 -12.87 11.35
N THR A 309 -10.41 -11.82 12.02
CA THR A 309 -10.68 -10.44 11.63
C THR A 309 -10.06 -10.10 10.28
N TRP A 310 -8.86 -10.59 10.01
CA TRP A 310 -8.21 -10.46 8.71
C TRP A 310 -9.00 -11.17 7.61
N ALA A 311 -9.44 -12.41 7.83
CA ALA A 311 -10.22 -13.17 6.87
C ALA A 311 -11.56 -12.49 6.50
N GLU A 312 -12.21 -11.86 7.49
CA GLU A 312 -13.42 -11.06 7.25
C GLU A 312 -13.12 -9.75 6.51
N ALA A 313 -12.03 -9.07 6.86
CA ALA A 313 -11.59 -7.83 6.21
C ALA A 313 -11.33 -8.03 4.71
N VAL A 314 -10.54 -9.05 4.34
CA VAL A 314 -10.18 -9.31 2.93
C VAL A 314 -11.38 -9.73 2.07
N THR A 315 -12.51 -10.09 2.68
CA THR A 315 -13.75 -10.39 1.98
C THR A 315 -14.61 -9.14 1.77
N THR A 316 -14.54 -8.17 2.67
CA THR A 316 -15.45 -7.01 2.70
C THR A 316 -14.83 -5.74 2.13
N LEU A 317 -13.50 -5.59 2.20
CA LEU A 317 -12.73 -4.46 1.68
C LEU A 317 -13.26 -3.08 2.11
N SER A 318 -13.90 -3.01 3.27
CA SER A 318 -14.61 -1.79 3.73
C SER A 318 -13.68 -0.65 4.14
N GLU A 319 -12.41 -0.95 4.40
CA GLU A 319 -11.32 0.00 4.64
C GLU A 319 -11.07 0.86 3.40
N GLN A 320 -11.14 0.28 2.20
CA GLN A 320 -10.97 1.03 0.96
C GLN A 320 -12.08 2.09 0.83
N GLY A 321 -13.30 1.77 1.29
CA GLY A 321 -14.41 2.71 1.38
C GLY A 321 -14.17 3.86 2.39
N VAL A 322 -13.41 3.62 3.47
CA VAL A 322 -12.96 4.72 4.36
C VAL A 322 -12.00 5.63 3.62
N LEU A 323 -11.00 5.05 2.94
CA LEU A 323 -9.97 5.80 2.23
C LEU A 323 -10.52 6.64 1.09
N VAL A 324 -11.33 6.05 0.20
CA VAL A 324 -11.94 6.76 -0.94
C VAL A 324 -12.82 7.89 -0.45
N ARG A 325 -13.71 7.63 0.51
CA ARG A 325 -14.60 8.67 1.03
C ARG A 325 -13.84 9.75 1.80
N ALA A 326 -12.77 9.42 2.52
CA ALA A 326 -11.95 10.44 3.20
C ALA A 326 -11.30 11.42 2.21
N MET A 327 -10.96 10.98 0.99
CA MET A 327 -10.46 11.89 -0.06
C MET A 327 -11.56 12.73 -0.71
N MET A 328 -12.81 12.29 -0.68
CA MET A 328 -13.92 12.90 -1.43
C MET A 328 -14.91 13.70 -0.56
N GLU A 329 -15.08 13.30 0.69
CA GLU A 329 -16.14 13.75 1.58
C GLU A 329 -15.53 14.46 2.80
N PRO A 330 -15.68 15.79 2.95
CA PRO A 330 -15.15 16.53 4.10
C PRO A 330 -15.69 16.01 5.45
N GLU A 331 -16.89 15.42 5.47
CA GLU A 331 -17.42 14.77 6.66
C GLU A 331 -16.64 13.50 7.02
N MET A 332 -16.37 12.62 6.05
CA MET A 332 -15.58 11.42 6.29
C MET A 332 -14.14 11.77 6.71
N PHE A 333 -13.53 12.75 6.07
CA PHE A 333 -12.20 13.25 6.46
C PHE A 333 -12.18 13.68 7.93
N ARG A 334 -13.16 14.50 8.37
CA ARG A 334 -13.29 14.92 9.78
C ARG A 334 -13.51 13.74 10.73
N ARG A 335 -14.37 12.78 10.35
CA ARG A 335 -14.61 11.58 11.16
C ARG A 335 -13.35 10.73 11.32
N LEU A 336 -12.55 10.59 10.26
CA LEU A 336 -11.27 9.91 10.30
C LEU A 336 -10.27 10.67 11.17
N ALA A 337 -10.22 12.01 11.06
CA ALA A 337 -9.36 12.85 11.91
C ALA A 337 -9.68 12.72 13.41
N CYS A 338 -10.92 12.42 13.79
CA CYS A 338 -11.31 12.18 15.18
C CYS A 338 -10.82 10.84 15.76
N VAL A 339 -10.38 9.90 14.92
CA VAL A 339 -9.94 8.55 15.34
C VAL A 339 -8.47 8.27 15.01
N VAL A 340 -7.80 9.23 14.39
CA VAL A 340 -6.39 9.19 13.99
C VAL A 340 -5.52 9.86 15.04
#